data_AF-A0A0V1CG08-F1
#
_entry.id   AF-A0A0V1CG08-F1
#
_cell.length_a   1.000
_cell.length_b   1.000
_cell.length_c   1.000
_cell.angle_alpha   90.00
_cell.angle_beta   90.00
_cell.angle_gamma   90.00
#
_symmetry.space_group_name_H-M   'P 1'
#
loop_
_entity.id
_entity.type
_entity.pdbx_description
1 polymer ?
#
loop_
_entity_poly.entity_id
_entity_poly.type
_entity_poly.pdbx_seq_one_letter_code
_entity_poly.pdbx_strand_id
1 'polypeptide(L)'
;MDQVVNQLVEQVQALQAQLALRKPMVLASAVGGLPESKHLDGTNYSEWKFAMKNYLVDAGLWHCVENENVDHELDQRALAKINLSIKPCASGDVRKAMTAKQAWEKLRCAYEDNGLVRRIGLYSSLFKTRFEECGSMTAYIDRITGIADQLESIGKPLDNETVGGIILGGLPIE
;
A
#
# COMPACT_ATOMS: atom_id res chain seq x y z
N MET A 1 -56.72 9.82 23.06
CA MET A 1 -55.33 9.32 23.18
C MET A 1 -54.92 8.63 21.89
N ASP A 2 -55.76 7.75 21.35
CA ASP A 2 -55.53 7.00 20.11
C ASP A 2 -55.24 7.86 18.86
N GLN A 3 -55.91 9.00 18.72
CA GLN A 3 -55.70 9.89 17.57
C GLN A 3 -54.29 10.49 17.52
N VAL A 4 -53.72 10.80 18.69
CA VAL A 4 -52.37 11.36 18.81
C VAL A 4 -51.32 10.28 18.55
N VAL A 5 -51.57 9.06 19.02
CA VAL A 5 -50.68 7.90 18.78
C VAL A 5 -50.63 7.55 17.30
N ASN A 6 -51.79 7.51 16.62
CA ASN A 6 -51.85 7.23 15.19
C ASN A 6 -51.13 8.30 14.35
N GLN A 7 -51.27 9.58 14.71
CA GLN A 7 -50.51 10.65 14.05
C GLN A 7 -49.00 10.50 14.25
N LEU A 8 -48.56 10.09 15.44
CA LEU A 8 -47.14 9.88 15.72
C LEU A 8 -46.58 8.71 14.89
N VAL A 9 -47.35 7.62 14.75
CA VAL A 9 -46.95 6.45 13.95
C VAL A 9 -46.81 6.82 12.48
N GLU A 10 -47.74 7.59 11.91
CA GLU A 10 -47.63 8.06 10.53
C GLU A 10 -46.42 8.97 10.32
N GLN A 11 -46.11 9.86 11.27
CA GLN A 11 -44.92 10.71 11.19
C GLN A 11 -43.63 9.91 11.24
N VAL A 12 -43.56 8.88 12.08
CA VAL A 12 -42.40 7.97 12.16
C VAL A 12 -42.23 7.19 10.85
N GLN A 13 -43.32 6.67 10.28
CA GLN A 13 -43.28 5.97 8.99
C GLN A 13 -42.87 6.90 7.84
N ALA A 14 -43.37 8.13 7.84
CA ALA A 14 -42.97 9.14 6.85
C ALA A 14 -41.48 9.51 6.98
N LEU A 15 -40.97 9.67 8.21
CA LEU A 15 -39.55 9.90 8.48
C LEU A 15 -38.69 8.70 8.06
N GLN A 16 -39.13 7.48 8.31
CA GLN A 16 -38.45 6.26 7.87
C GLN A 16 -38.41 6.14 6.34
N ALA A 17 -39.52 6.46 5.67
CA ALA A 17 -39.58 6.49 4.21
C ALA A 17 -38.70 7.60 3.62
N GLN A 18 -38.63 8.78 4.26
CA GLN A 18 -37.72 9.85 3.87
C GLN A 18 -36.25 9.48 4.09
N LEU A 19 -35.93 8.79 5.19
CA LEU A 19 -34.57 8.28 5.44
C LEU A 19 -34.19 7.21 4.42
N ALA A 20 -35.12 6.32 4.05
CA ALA A 20 -34.92 5.29 3.03
C ALA A 20 -34.78 5.86 1.61
N LEU A 21 -35.47 6.98 1.32
CA LEU A 21 -35.39 7.67 0.02
C LEU A 21 -34.22 8.64 -0.07
N ARG A 22 -33.56 8.98 1.06
CA ARG A 22 -32.33 9.76 1.07
C ARG A 22 -31.22 8.89 0.47
N LYS A 23 -31.16 8.85 -0.86
CA LYS A 23 -30.01 8.34 -1.59
C LYS A 23 -28.78 8.97 -0.94
N PRO A 24 -27.78 8.18 -0.51
CA PRO A 24 -26.52 8.77 -0.08
C PRO A 24 -26.09 9.69 -1.21
N MET A 25 -25.92 10.97 -0.89
CA MET A 25 -25.40 11.94 -1.82
C MET A 25 -23.99 11.46 -2.15
N VAL A 26 -23.86 10.74 -3.26
CA VAL A 26 -22.57 10.36 -3.80
C VAL A 26 -21.95 11.68 -4.19
N LEU A 27 -21.08 12.21 -3.32
CA LEU A 27 -20.15 13.25 -3.72
C LEU A 27 -19.42 12.65 -4.91
N ALA A 28 -19.70 13.16 -6.11
CA ALA A 28 -18.92 12.81 -7.27
C ALA A 28 -17.48 13.17 -6.93
N SER A 29 -16.60 12.17 -6.89
CA SER A 29 -15.17 12.35 -6.62
C SER A 29 -14.68 13.50 -7.51
N ALA A 30 -14.24 14.58 -6.86
CA ALA A 30 -13.73 15.77 -7.54
C ALA A 30 -12.31 15.53 -8.10
N VAL A 31 -11.66 14.46 -7.65
CA VAL A 31 -10.37 14.01 -8.16
C VAL A 31 -10.62 13.22 -9.44
N GLY A 32 -10.05 13.68 -10.55
CA GLY A 32 -9.96 12.89 -11.78
C GLY A 32 -9.33 11.52 -11.52
N GLY A 33 -9.37 10.61 -12.49
CA GLY A 33 -8.71 9.30 -12.36
C GLY A 33 -7.27 9.45 -11.84
N LEU A 34 -6.79 8.45 -11.09
CA LEU A 34 -5.42 8.46 -10.56
C LEU A 34 -4.45 8.77 -11.72
N PRO A 35 -3.57 9.79 -11.61
CA PRO A 35 -2.71 10.17 -12.72
C PRO A 35 -1.78 9.01 -13.09
N GLU A 36 -1.53 8.79 -14.38
CA GLU A 36 -0.72 7.66 -14.86
C GLU A 36 0.70 7.63 -14.24
N SER A 37 1.25 8.80 -13.91
CA SER A 37 2.54 8.92 -13.20
C SER A 37 2.57 8.23 -11.83
N LYS A 38 1.40 7.93 -11.26
CA LYS A 38 1.23 7.24 -9.97
C LYS A 38 0.82 5.78 -10.14
N HIS A 39 0.72 5.27 -11.36
CA HIS A 39 0.37 3.86 -11.59
C HIS A 39 1.50 2.93 -11.13
N LEU A 40 1.11 1.78 -10.56
CA LEU A 40 2.04 0.78 -10.07
C LEU A 40 2.83 0.19 -11.23
N ASP A 41 4.15 0.31 -11.18
CA ASP A 41 5.07 -0.26 -12.19
C ASP A 41 6.00 -1.34 -11.65
N GLY A 42 5.86 -1.63 -10.35
CA GLY A 42 6.63 -2.61 -9.62
C GLY A 42 7.77 -2.04 -8.78
N THR A 43 8.14 -0.77 -8.98
CA THR A 43 9.20 -0.11 -8.19
C THR A 43 8.66 0.92 -7.20
N ASN A 44 7.45 1.42 -7.43
CA ASN A 44 6.85 2.55 -6.72
C ASN A 44 5.69 2.15 -5.79
N TYR A 45 5.74 0.95 -5.20
CA TYR A 45 4.60 0.43 -4.43
C TYR A 45 4.23 1.31 -3.24
N SER A 46 5.20 1.89 -2.53
CA SER A 46 4.95 2.78 -1.38
C SER A 46 4.16 4.03 -1.78
N GLU A 47 4.58 4.68 -2.87
CA GLU A 47 3.96 5.88 -3.43
C GLU A 47 2.58 5.55 -4.00
N TRP A 48 2.47 4.44 -4.73
CA TRP A 48 1.20 3.95 -5.27
C TRP A 48 0.22 3.63 -4.15
N LYS A 49 0.63 2.91 -3.09
CA LYS A 49 -0.22 2.53 -1.96
C LYS A 49 -0.79 3.76 -1.28
N PHE A 50 0.04 4.78 -1.06
CA PHE A 50 -0.40 6.06 -0.49
C PHE A 50 -1.40 6.78 -1.40
N ALA A 51 -1.05 6.96 -2.68
CA ALA A 51 -1.91 7.67 -3.63
C ALA A 51 -3.24 6.94 -3.86
N MET A 52 -3.20 5.62 -3.95
CA MET A 52 -4.37 4.79 -4.18
C MET A 52 -5.30 4.75 -2.98
N LYS A 53 -4.76 4.65 -1.76
CA LYS A 53 -5.55 4.77 -0.54
C LYS A 53 -6.32 6.10 -0.52
N ASN A 54 -5.65 7.22 -0.79
CA ASN A 54 -6.28 8.54 -0.81
C ASN A 54 -7.37 8.64 -1.89
N TYR A 55 -7.13 8.07 -3.07
CA TYR A 55 -8.12 8.03 -4.14
C TYR A 55 -9.37 7.21 -3.78
N LEU A 56 -9.20 6.06 -3.12
CA LEU A 56 -10.32 5.25 -2.63
C LEU A 56 -11.06 5.93 -1.47
N VAL A 57 -10.37 6.65 -0.59
CA VAL A 57 -10.98 7.44 0.49
C VAL A 57 -11.82 8.59 -0.09
N ASP A 58 -11.28 9.36 -1.03
CA ASP A 58 -12.02 10.44 -1.72
C ASP A 58 -13.27 9.90 -2.44
N ALA A 59 -13.15 8.74 -3.06
CA ALA A 59 -14.29 8.08 -3.72
C ALA A 59 -15.28 7.40 -2.75
N GLY A 60 -15.03 7.41 -1.44
CA GLY A 60 -15.86 6.72 -0.45
C GLY A 60 -15.81 5.19 -0.52
N LEU A 61 -14.78 4.62 -1.15
CA LEU A 61 -14.64 3.19 -1.46
C LEU A 61 -13.61 2.46 -0.59
N TRP A 62 -12.88 3.17 0.28
CA TRP A 62 -11.83 2.57 1.13
C TRP A 62 -12.37 1.42 2.00
N HIS A 63 -13.60 1.52 2.47
CA HIS A 63 -14.24 0.46 3.27
C HIS A 63 -14.33 -0.90 2.55
N CYS A 64 -14.32 -0.93 1.20
CA CYS A 64 -14.33 -2.16 0.39
C CYS A 64 -13.02 -2.96 0.47
N VAL A 65 -11.89 -2.34 0.85
CA VAL A 65 -10.63 -3.07 1.04
C VAL A 65 -10.41 -3.52 2.49
N GLU A 66 -11.17 -2.97 3.44
CA GLU A 66 -11.07 -3.32 4.86
C GLU A 66 -12.05 -4.44 5.25
N ASN A 67 -13.26 -4.41 4.71
CA ASN A 67 -14.37 -5.26 5.11
C ASN A 67 -14.64 -6.40 4.10
N GLU A 68 -15.31 -7.45 4.55
CA GLU A 68 -15.69 -8.60 3.69
C GLU A 68 -17.13 -8.53 3.19
N ASN A 69 -18.03 -7.93 3.95
CA ASN A 69 -19.44 -7.83 3.61
C ASN A 69 -19.77 -6.40 3.16
N VAL A 70 -19.42 -6.10 1.91
CA VAL A 70 -19.66 -4.81 1.26
C VAL A 70 -20.58 -4.97 0.06
N ASP A 71 -21.28 -3.88 -0.27
CA ASP A 71 -22.14 -3.85 -1.45
C ASP A 71 -21.34 -4.24 -2.71
N HIS A 72 -21.91 -5.15 -3.51
CA HIS A 72 -21.22 -5.73 -4.66
C HIS A 72 -20.87 -4.66 -5.70
N GLU A 73 -21.72 -3.65 -5.93
CA GLU A 73 -21.41 -2.60 -6.89
C GLU A 73 -20.25 -1.70 -6.42
N LEU A 74 -20.21 -1.41 -5.10
CA LEU A 74 -19.11 -0.64 -4.51
C LEU A 74 -17.79 -1.41 -4.54
N ASP A 75 -17.82 -2.71 -4.20
CA ASP A 75 -16.64 -3.57 -4.28
C ASP A 75 -16.09 -3.65 -5.70
N GLN A 76 -16.94 -3.91 -6.70
CA GLN A 76 -16.51 -3.97 -8.10
C GLN A 76 -15.97 -2.63 -8.61
N ARG A 77 -16.52 -1.50 -8.13
CA ARG A 77 -15.99 -0.16 -8.46
C ARG A 77 -14.61 0.07 -7.84
N ALA A 78 -14.40 -0.34 -6.59
CA ALA A 78 -13.11 -0.27 -5.93
C ALA A 78 -12.08 -1.16 -6.62
N LEU A 79 -12.46 -2.39 -6.96
CA LEU A 79 -11.63 -3.35 -7.70
C LEU A 79 -11.23 -2.81 -9.08
N ALA A 80 -12.18 -2.25 -9.83
CA ALA A 80 -11.90 -1.65 -11.13
C ALA A 80 -10.89 -0.49 -11.02
N LYS A 81 -11.05 0.38 -10.02
CA LYS A 81 -10.08 1.45 -9.74
C LYS A 81 -8.70 0.89 -9.43
N ILE A 82 -8.59 -0.15 -8.59
CA ILE A 82 -7.33 -0.86 -8.29
C ILE A 82 -6.69 -1.38 -9.57
N ASN A 83 -7.43 -2.15 -10.37
CA ASN A 83 -6.90 -2.74 -11.59
C ASN A 83 -6.45 -1.71 -12.62
N LEU A 84 -7.19 -0.61 -12.79
CA LEU A 84 -6.84 0.47 -13.72
C LEU A 84 -5.60 1.27 -13.31
N SER A 85 -5.21 1.21 -12.03
CA SER A 85 -4.03 1.90 -11.51
C SER A 85 -2.73 1.10 -11.63
N ILE A 86 -2.76 -0.09 -12.24
CA ILE A 86 -1.63 -1.01 -12.31
C ILE A 86 -1.17 -1.13 -13.76
N LYS A 87 0.14 -0.95 -14.01
CA LYS A 87 0.71 -1.18 -15.35
C LYS A 87 0.71 -2.68 -15.67
N PRO A 88 0.62 -3.08 -16.96
CA PRO A 88 0.53 -4.49 -17.36
C PRO A 88 1.63 -5.39 -16.79
N CYS A 89 2.84 -4.85 -16.58
CA CYS A 89 4.00 -5.55 -16.02
C CYS A 89 3.85 -6.01 -14.56
N ALA A 90 2.93 -5.41 -13.79
CA ALA A 90 2.73 -5.68 -12.36
C ALA A 90 1.48 -6.54 -12.05
N SER A 91 0.81 -7.07 -13.08
CA SER A 91 -0.60 -7.50 -13.00
C SER A 91 -0.88 -9.01 -12.82
N GLY A 92 0.16 -9.85 -12.70
CA GLY A 92 0.02 -11.33 -12.80
C GLY A 92 -0.99 -11.94 -11.82
N ASP A 93 -0.80 -11.73 -10.51
CA ASP A 93 -1.63 -12.35 -9.48
C ASP A 93 -2.88 -11.57 -9.09
N VAL A 94 -2.84 -10.24 -9.32
CA VAL A 94 -3.94 -9.31 -9.03
C VAL A 94 -5.11 -9.52 -9.99
N ARG A 95 -4.85 -9.89 -11.25
CA ARG A 95 -5.90 -10.16 -12.25
C ARG A 95 -6.87 -11.28 -11.84
N LYS A 96 -6.45 -12.17 -10.94
CA LYS A 96 -7.27 -13.27 -10.41
C LYS A 96 -8.07 -12.88 -9.16
N ALA A 97 -7.95 -11.64 -8.67
CA ALA A 97 -8.72 -11.19 -7.53
C ALA A 97 -10.17 -10.90 -7.94
N MET A 98 -11.12 -11.37 -7.12
CA MET A 98 -12.56 -11.17 -7.37
C MET A 98 -13.15 -10.01 -6.57
N THR A 99 -12.44 -9.55 -5.53
CA THR A 99 -12.86 -8.45 -4.66
C THR A 99 -11.74 -7.42 -4.50
N ALA A 100 -12.12 -6.19 -4.15
CA ALA A 100 -11.15 -5.11 -3.92
C ALA A 100 -10.17 -5.46 -2.78
N LYS A 101 -10.67 -6.06 -1.70
CA LYS A 101 -9.86 -6.57 -0.59
C LYS A 101 -8.84 -7.60 -1.04
N GLN A 102 -9.24 -8.59 -1.85
CA GLN A 102 -8.32 -9.61 -2.37
C GLN A 102 -7.23 -9.00 -3.26
N ALA A 103 -7.59 -8.04 -4.11
CA ALA A 103 -6.63 -7.36 -4.99
C ALA A 103 -5.61 -6.57 -4.16
N TRP A 104 -6.09 -5.80 -3.18
CA TRP A 104 -5.26 -5.03 -2.26
C TRP A 104 -4.30 -5.91 -1.47
N GLU A 105 -4.78 -7.03 -0.93
CA GLU A 105 -3.98 -7.95 -0.13
C GLU A 105 -2.90 -8.65 -0.96
N LYS A 106 -3.23 -9.10 -2.17
CA LYS A 106 -2.25 -9.72 -3.07
C LYS A 106 -1.13 -8.73 -3.43
N LEU A 107 -1.48 -7.47 -3.70
CA LEU A 107 -0.50 -6.42 -3.93
C LEU A 107 0.37 -6.18 -2.70
N ARG A 108 -0.24 -6.18 -1.51
CA ARG A 108 0.47 -6.06 -0.24
C ARG A 108 1.49 -7.18 -0.08
N CYS A 109 1.08 -8.43 -0.24
CA CYS A 109 2.00 -9.56 -0.15
C CYS A 109 3.10 -9.51 -1.23
N ALA A 110 2.76 -9.16 -2.46
CA ALA A 110 3.72 -9.16 -3.56
C ALA A 110 4.81 -8.09 -3.40
N TYR A 111 4.50 -6.93 -2.83
CA TYR A 111 5.43 -5.78 -2.80
C TYR A 111 5.89 -5.40 -1.40
N GLU A 112 5.04 -5.53 -0.38
CA GLU A 112 5.39 -5.20 1.00
C GLU A 112 6.16 -6.35 1.66
N ASP A 113 5.68 -7.60 1.59
CA ASP A 113 6.37 -8.74 2.21
C ASP A 113 7.72 -9.01 1.54
N ASN A 114 7.77 -8.97 0.20
CA ASN A 114 9.04 -9.05 -0.53
C ASN A 114 9.98 -7.87 -0.21
N GLY A 115 9.44 -6.67 0.02
CA GLY A 115 10.21 -5.51 0.49
C GLY A 115 10.81 -5.74 1.88
N LEU A 116 10.04 -6.34 2.81
CA LEU A 116 10.53 -6.69 4.15
C LEU A 116 11.63 -7.76 4.09
N VAL A 117 11.43 -8.84 3.33
CA VAL A 117 12.42 -9.92 3.17
C VAL A 117 13.69 -9.39 2.52
N ARG A 118 13.58 -8.62 1.43
CA ARG A 118 14.73 -7.99 0.77
C ARG A 118 15.50 -7.09 1.74
N ARG A 119 14.80 -6.24 2.49
CA ARG A 119 15.40 -5.34 3.48
C ARG A 119 16.13 -6.11 4.59
N ILE A 120 15.51 -7.15 5.15
CA ILE A 120 16.15 -8.01 6.17
C ILE A 120 17.38 -8.70 5.57
N GLY A 121 17.30 -9.18 4.33
CA GLY A 121 18.43 -9.76 3.61
C GLY A 121 19.59 -8.79 3.41
N LEU A 122 19.31 -7.51 3.11
CA LEU A 122 20.31 -6.46 2.99
C LEU A 122 20.99 -6.17 4.33
N TYR A 123 20.23 -5.96 5.41
CA TYR A 123 20.81 -5.79 6.75
C TYR A 123 21.64 -7.01 7.18
N SER A 124 21.15 -8.21 6.95
CA SER A 124 21.87 -9.45 7.24
C SER A 124 23.19 -9.53 6.47
N SER A 125 23.17 -9.17 5.18
CA SER A 125 24.38 -9.12 4.35
C SER A 125 25.35 -8.04 4.83
N LEU A 126 24.84 -6.87 5.21
CA LEU A 126 25.62 -5.75 5.71
C LEU A 126 26.37 -6.12 6.99
N PHE A 127 25.67 -6.68 7.99
CA PHE A 127 26.28 -7.05 9.28
C PHE A 127 27.17 -8.30 9.22
N LYS A 128 26.99 -9.16 8.21
CA LYS A 128 27.81 -10.36 8.00
C LYS A 128 29.04 -10.10 7.14
N THR A 129 29.04 -9.06 6.32
CA THR A 129 30.17 -8.76 5.45
C THR A 129 31.41 -8.47 6.31
N ARG A 130 32.48 -9.20 6.04
CA ARG A 130 33.78 -9.10 6.71
C ARG A 130 34.87 -8.76 5.70
N PHE A 131 35.92 -8.09 6.15
CA PHE A 131 37.03 -7.71 5.28
C PHE A 131 37.72 -8.93 4.68
N GLU A 132 37.87 -10.01 5.45
CA GLU A 132 38.52 -11.26 5.05
C GLU A 132 37.81 -11.98 3.90
N GLU A 133 36.50 -11.73 3.73
CA GLU A 133 35.71 -12.25 2.61
C GLU A 133 35.89 -11.43 1.33
N CYS A 134 36.59 -10.29 1.41
CA CYS A 134 36.81 -9.35 0.31
C CYS A 134 38.29 -9.33 -0.08
N GLY A 135 38.59 -9.41 -1.37
CA GLY A 135 39.97 -9.49 -1.87
C GLY A 135 40.81 -8.21 -1.69
N SER A 136 40.18 -7.08 -1.33
CA SER A 136 40.85 -5.80 -1.09
C SER A 136 39.98 -4.85 -0.26
N MET A 137 40.60 -3.81 0.30
CA MET A 137 39.90 -2.75 1.05
C MET A 137 38.88 -2.02 0.17
N THR A 138 39.24 -1.70 -1.07
CA THR A 138 38.32 -1.07 -2.03
C THR A 138 37.12 -1.97 -2.30
N ALA A 139 37.34 -3.27 -2.56
CA ALA A 139 36.24 -4.21 -2.82
C ALA A 139 35.32 -4.39 -1.59
N TYR A 140 35.88 -4.33 -0.38
CA TYR A 140 35.12 -4.37 0.87
C TYR A 140 34.23 -3.12 1.03
N ILE A 141 34.80 -1.93 0.84
CA ILE A 141 34.06 -0.66 0.92
C ILE A 141 32.96 -0.63 -0.15
N ASP A 142 33.29 -0.95 -1.41
CA ASP A 142 32.34 -0.96 -2.54
C ASP A 142 31.16 -1.90 -2.28
N ARG A 143 31.42 -3.04 -1.63
CA ARG A 143 30.36 -4.00 -1.27
C ARG A 143 29.43 -3.43 -0.19
N ILE A 144 29.98 -2.80 0.85
CA ILE A 144 29.19 -2.19 1.92
C ILE A 144 28.38 -0.99 1.39
N THR A 145 29.01 -0.09 0.64
CA THR A 145 28.34 1.06 0.03
C THR A 145 27.27 0.61 -0.95
N GLY A 146 27.54 -0.41 -1.77
CA GLY A 146 26.54 -0.98 -2.69
C GLY A 146 25.32 -1.58 -1.98
N ILE A 147 25.47 -2.11 -0.75
CA ILE A 147 24.33 -2.55 0.07
C ILE A 147 23.61 -1.35 0.69
N ALA A 148 24.34 -0.30 1.11
CA ALA A 148 23.77 0.94 1.62
C ALA A 148 22.94 1.68 0.56
N ASP A 149 23.42 1.76 -0.68
CA ASP A 149 22.70 2.34 -1.83
C ASP A 149 21.41 1.55 -2.13
N GLN A 150 21.47 0.22 -2.00
CA GLN A 150 20.27 -0.61 -2.14
C GLN A 150 19.26 -0.36 -1.02
N LEU A 151 19.71 -0.13 0.22
CA LEU A 151 18.81 0.25 1.32
C LEU A 151 18.22 1.66 1.11
N GLU A 152 19.00 2.60 0.57
CA GLU A 152 18.53 3.93 0.17
C GLU A 152 17.44 3.83 -0.90
N SER A 153 17.62 3.00 -1.94
CA SER A 153 16.63 2.81 -3.00
C SER A 153 15.28 2.26 -2.52
N ILE A 154 15.24 1.64 -1.34
CA ILE A 154 14.03 1.09 -0.69
C ILE A 154 13.49 2.08 0.38
N GLY A 155 14.04 3.30 0.44
CA GLY A 155 13.61 4.35 1.36
C GLY A 155 14.12 4.19 2.79
N LYS A 156 15.24 3.48 2.99
CA LYS A 156 15.90 3.28 4.29
C LYS A 156 17.39 3.67 4.20
N PRO A 157 17.71 4.94 3.93
CA PRO A 157 19.10 5.40 3.90
C PRO A 157 19.77 5.16 5.26
N LEU A 158 21.05 4.77 5.21
CA LEU A 158 21.92 4.75 6.38
C LEU A 158 22.72 6.04 6.40
N ASP A 159 22.91 6.61 7.58
CA ASP A 159 23.79 7.75 7.75
C ASP A 159 25.27 7.34 7.64
N ASN A 160 26.13 8.30 7.30
CA ASN A 160 27.55 8.06 7.08
C ASN A 160 28.27 7.54 8.32
N GLU A 161 27.82 7.90 9.52
CA GLU A 161 28.40 7.41 10.78
C GLU A 161 28.11 5.93 10.97
N THR A 162 26.86 5.51 10.74
CA THR A 162 26.47 4.10 10.74
C THR A 162 27.24 3.29 9.70
N VAL A 163 27.36 3.80 8.47
CA VAL A 163 28.14 3.11 7.41
C VAL A 163 29.61 2.99 7.81
N GLY A 164 30.22 4.07 8.32
CA GLY A 164 31.61 4.06 8.79
C GLY A 164 31.84 3.10 9.96
N GLY A 165 30.92 3.05 10.93
CA GLY A 165 30.98 2.11 12.04
C GLY A 165 30.93 0.65 11.60
N ILE A 166 30.11 0.34 10.58
CA ILE A 166 30.02 -1.02 10.00
C ILE A 166 31.32 -1.39 9.28
N ILE A 167 31.90 -0.47 8.50
CA ILE A 167 33.18 -0.70 7.81
C ILE A 167 34.28 -1.00 8.84
N LEU A 168 34.40 -0.17 9.88
CA LEU A 168 35.43 -0.35 10.90
C LEU A 168 35.21 -1.62 11.73
N GLY A 169 33.96 -1.94 12.05
CA GLY A 169 33.60 -3.12 12.85
C GLY A 169 33.77 -4.45 12.12
N GLY A 170 33.90 -4.46 10.79
CA GLY A 170 34.15 -5.67 10.01
C GLY A 170 35.62 -5.88 9.61
N LEU A 171 36.53 -5.04 10.10
CA LEU A 171 37.97 -5.25 9.97
C LEU A 171 38.46 -6.29 11.00
N PRO A 172 39.51 -7.06 10.69
CA PRO A 172 40.16 -7.93 11.67
C PRO A 172 40.66 -7.10 12.86
N ILE A 173 40.44 -7.63 14.06
CA ILE A 173 41.04 -7.09 15.29
C ILE A 173 42.50 -7.57 15.28
N GLU A 174 43.46 -6.64 15.15
CA GLU A 174 44.89 -6.90 15.36
C GLU A 174 45.20 -7.39 16.78
#